data_AF-A0A652KAT6-F1
#
_entry.id   AF-A0A652KAT6-F1
#
_cell.length_a   1.000
_cell.length_b   1.000
_cell.length_c   1.000
_cell.angle_alpha   90.00
_cell.angle_beta   90.00
_cell.angle_gamma   90.00
#
_symmetry.space_group_name_H-M   'P 1'
#
loop_
_entity.id
_entity.type
_entity.pdbx_description
1 polymer ?
#
loop_
_entity_poly.entity_id
_entity_poly.type
_entity_poly.pdbx_seq_one_letter_code
_entity_poly.pdbx_strand_id
1 'polypeptide(L)'
;MFALGAVLVAAAGGRAFGDGTPMGLMYRSVHESADLATVPAGLRDLVGGCLAKDPARRPTPGAILDALAARPQGAPTGPDAAS
;
A
#
# COMPACT_ATOMS: atom_id res chain seq x y z
N MET A 1 3.17 -10.96 -1.34
CA MET A 1 3.40 -9.51 -1.46
C MET A 1 2.15 -8.72 -1.82
N PHE A 2 1.31 -9.20 -2.73
CA PHE A 2 0.05 -8.51 -3.09
C PHE A 2 -0.86 -8.20 -1.89
N ALA A 3 -1.10 -9.19 -1.03
CA ALA A 3 -1.89 -9.00 0.19
C ALA A 3 -1.30 -7.92 1.12
N LEU A 4 0.02 -7.83 1.23
CA LEU A 4 0.70 -6.76 2.01
C LEU A 4 0.37 -5.38 1.42
N GLY A 5 0.45 -5.22 0.09
CA GLY A 5 0.10 -3.97 -0.56
C GLY A 5 -1.35 -3.55 -0.26
N ALA A 6 -2.30 -4.49 -0.32
CA ALA A 6 -3.70 -4.20 0.00
C ALA A 6 -3.89 -3.82 1.48
N VAL A 7 -3.19 -4.48 2.40
CA VAL A 7 -3.20 -4.15 3.83
C VAL A 7 -2.62 -2.75 4.08
N LEU A 8 -1.54 -2.36 3.39
CA LEU A 8 -0.96 -1.03 3.53
C LEU A 8 -1.91 0.08 3.05
N VAL A 9 -2.65 -0.15 1.97
CA VAL A 9 -3.71 0.79 1.53
C VAL A 9 -4.82 0.90 2.59
N ALA A 10 -5.24 -0.23 3.17
CA ALA A 10 -6.23 -0.26 4.24
C ALA A 10 -5.75 0.45 5.50
N ALA A 11 -4.48 0.24 5.90
CA ALA A 11 -3.86 0.91 7.04
C ALA A 11 -3.75 2.43 6.83
N ALA A 12 -3.60 2.89 5.59
CA ALA A 12 -3.66 4.30 5.22
C ALA A 12 -5.09 4.87 5.14
N GLY A 13 -6.11 4.08 5.50
CA GLY A 13 -7.52 4.50 5.47
C GLY A 13 -8.18 4.42 4.09
N GLY A 14 -7.50 3.83 3.10
CA GLY A 14 -8.02 3.66 1.75
C GLY A 14 -8.49 2.25 1.46
N ARG A 15 -8.94 2.05 0.21
CA ARG A 15 -9.51 0.77 -0.23
C ARG A 15 -9.00 0.50 -1.64
N ALA A 16 -7.98 -0.36 -1.76
CA ALA A 16 -7.23 -0.57 -3.00
C ALA A 16 -8.11 -0.88 -4.22
N PHE A 17 -9.22 -1.61 -4.04
CA PHE A 17 -10.11 -2.03 -5.13
C PHE A 17 -11.58 -1.65 -4.91
N GLY A 18 -11.84 -0.57 -4.17
CA GLY A 18 -13.20 -0.05 -3.97
C GLY A 18 -14.13 -1.02 -3.25
N ASP A 19 -15.43 -0.68 -3.16
CA ASP A 19 -16.46 -1.38 -2.36
C ASP A 19 -17.25 -2.36 -3.22
N GLY A 20 -17.71 -3.47 -2.63
CA GLY A 20 -18.64 -4.37 -3.31
C GLY A 20 -18.56 -5.81 -2.86
N THR A 21 -19.15 -6.69 -3.66
CA THR A 21 -19.17 -8.13 -3.42
C THR A 21 -17.77 -8.74 -3.55
N PRO A 22 -17.50 -9.88 -2.89
CA PRO A 22 -16.20 -10.57 -3.02
C PRO A 22 -15.80 -10.83 -4.48
N MET A 23 -16.79 -11.11 -5.34
CA MET A 23 -16.54 -11.39 -6.75
C MET A 23 -16.20 -10.14 -7.55
N GLY A 24 -16.83 -9.00 -7.25
CA GLY A 24 -16.43 -7.70 -7.80
C GLY A 24 -15.02 -7.32 -7.39
N LEU A 25 -14.64 -7.56 -6.13
CA LEU A 25 -13.28 -7.30 -5.64
C LEU A 25 -12.24 -8.19 -6.31
N MET A 26 -12.53 -9.49 -6.49
CA MET A 26 -11.66 -10.40 -7.24
C MET A 26 -11.46 -9.90 -8.67
N TYR A 27 -12.54 -9.58 -9.38
CA TYR A 27 -12.45 -9.06 -10.74
C TYR A 27 -11.59 -7.80 -10.83
N ARG A 28 -11.83 -6.79 -9.97
CA ARG A 28 -11.05 -5.55 -9.96
C ARG A 28 -9.60 -5.77 -9.56
N SER A 29 -9.33 -6.66 -8.61
CA SER A 29 -7.97 -7.02 -8.23
C SER A 29 -7.14 -7.63 -9.37
N VAL A 30 -7.80 -8.21 -10.37
CA VAL A 30 -7.15 -8.74 -11.57
C VAL A 30 -7.05 -7.68 -12.67
N HIS A 31 -8.12 -6.93 -12.91
CA HIS A 31 -8.25 -6.10 -14.11
C HIS A 31 -8.03 -4.59 -13.90
N GLU A 32 -8.28 -4.07 -12.70
CA GLU A 32 -8.25 -2.64 -12.42
C GLU A 32 -7.02 -2.23 -11.61
N SER A 33 -6.54 -1.01 -11.81
CA SER A 33 -5.43 -0.47 -11.01
C SER A 33 -5.88 -0.20 -9.57
N ALA A 34 -4.97 -0.40 -8.61
CA ALA A 34 -5.27 -0.10 -7.22
C ALA A 34 -5.32 1.42 -6.98
N ASP A 35 -6.28 1.87 -6.18
CA ASP A 35 -6.29 3.24 -5.68
C ASP A 35 -5.27 3.41 -4.54
N LEU A 36 -4.34 4.34 -4.73
CA LEU A 36 -3.25 4.67 -3.80
C LEU A 36 -3.34 6.10 -3.27
N ALA A 37 -4.46 6.80 -3.50
CA ALA A 37 -4.60 8.21 -3.14
C ALA A 37 -4.36 8.47 -1.65
N THR A 38 -4.83 7.56 -0.79
CA THR A 38 -4.67 7.64 0.67
C THR A 38 -3.27 7.27 1.15
N VAL A 39 -2.48 6.58 0.32
CA VAL A 39 -1.12 6.15 0.67
C VAL A 39 -0.19 7.37 0.66
N PRO A 40 0.67 7.55 1.69
CA PRO A 40 1.67 8.62 1.71
C PRO A 40 2.57 8.57 0.48
N ALA A 41 2.90 9.73 -0.10
CA ALA A 41 3.63 9.83 -1.36
C ALA A 41 4.91 8.97 -1.41
N GLY A 42 5.71 8.98 -0.33
CA GLY A 42 6.94 8.19 -0.24
C GLY A 42 6.76 6.67 -0.16
N LEU A 43 5.53 6.17 0.00
CA LEU A 43 5.20 4.74 0.01
C LEU A 43 4.43 4.30 -1.23
N ARG A 44 3.94 5.22 -2.07
CA ARG A 44 3.08 4.89 -3.22
C ARG A 44 3.77 3.95 -4.20
N ASP A 45 5.04 4.19 -4.51
CA ASP A 45 5.78 3.34 -5.46
C ASP A 45 6.00 1.92 -4.92
N LEU A 46 6.31 1.81 -3.63
CA LEU A 46 6.47 0.52 -2.95
C LEU A 46 5.14 -0.27 -2.92
N VAL A 47 4.06 0.39 -2.51
CA VAL A 47 2.72 -0.21 -2.43
C VAL A 47 2.19 -0.57 -3.82
N GLY A 48 2.40 0.30 -4.81
CA GLY A 48 2.07 0.05 -6.21
C GLY A 48 2.84 -1.15 -6.78
N GLY A 49 4.13 -1.25 -6.49
CA GLY A 49 4.95 -2.41 -6.85
C GLY A 49 4.42 -3.71 -6.23
N CYS A 50 4.00 -3.68 -4.96
CA CYS A 50 3.38 -4.84 -4.30
C CYS A 50 2.08 -5.29 -4.98
N LEU A 51 1.29 -4.33 -5.48
CA LEU A 51 -0.01 -4.53 -6.13
C LEU A 51 0.09 -4.73 -7.65
N ALA A 52 1.30 -4.90 -8.19
CA ALA A 52 1.51 -5.16 -9.61
C ALA A 52 0.76 -6.42 -10.07
N LYS A 53 0.10 -6.29 -11.23
CA LYS A 53 -0.66 -7.39 -11.86
C LYS A 53 0.27 -8.52 -12.26
N ASP A 54 1.37 -8.16 -12.90
CA ASP A 54 2.46 -9.08 -13.20
C ASP A 54 3.19 -9.44 -11.89
N PRO A 55 3.16 -10.73 -11.47
CA PRO A 55 3.88 -11.18 -10.29
C PRO A 55 5.39 -10.98 -10.38
N ALA A 56 5.99 -10.98 -11.59
CA ALA A 56 7.42 -10.77 -11.78
C ALA A 56 7.87 -9.33 -11.51
N ARG A 57 6.94 -8.37 -11.57
CA ARG A 57 7.21 -6.95 -11.25
C ARG A 57 7.09 -6.63 -9.77
N ARG A 58 6.69 -7.60 -8.93
CA ARG A 58 6.53 -7.38 -7.50
C ARG A 58 7.91 -7.37 -6.82
N PRO A 59 8.15 -6.43 -5.88
CA PRO A 59 9.37 -6.42 -5.12
C PRO A 59 9.49 -7.69 -4.28
N THR A 60 10.73 -8.15 -4.11
CA THR A 60 11.03 -9.24 -3.17
C THR A 60 10.84 -8.76 -1.73
N PRO A 61 10.63 -9.67 -0.77
CA PRO A 61 10.57 -9.29 0.65
C PRO A 61 11.79 -8.48 1.11
N GLY A 62 12.99 -8.86 0.66
CA GLY A 62 14.23 -8.11 0.97
C GLY A 62 14.19 -6.68 0.44
N ALA A 63 13.80 -6.48 -0.82
CA ALA A 63 13.68 -5.14 -1.40
C ALA A 63 12.66 -4.26 -0.65
N ILE A 64 11.60 -4.85 -0.09
CA ILE A 64 10.66 -4.11 0.75
C ILE A 64 11.30 -3.69 2.07
N LEU A 65 12.01 -4.60 2.73
CA LEU A 65 12.70 -4.29 3.99
C LEU A 65 13.72 -3.18 3.78
N ASP A 66 14.50 -3.24 2.70
CA ASP A 66 15.47 -2.21 2.34
C ASP A 66 14.79 -0.85 2.08
N ALA A 67 13.69 -0.84 1.32
CA ALA A 67 12.93 0.38 1.04
C ALA A 67 12.31 1.01 2.31
N LEU A 68 11.85 0.17 3.26
CA LEU A 68 11.29 0.64 4.52
C LEU A 68 12.38 1.11 5.50
N ALA A 69 13.53 0.46 5.52
CA ALA A 69 14.67 0.81 6.37
C ALA A 69 15.38 2.09 5.89
N ALA A 70 15.43 2.33 4.57
CA ALA A 70 15.99 3.55 3.99
C ALA A 70 15.16 4.80 4.29
N ARG A 71 13.91 4.64 4.76
CA ARG A 71 13.04 5.76 5.12
C ARG A 71 13.26 6.11 6.59
N PRO A 72 13.77 7.31 6.93
CA PRO A 72 13.84 7.74 8.31
C PRO A 72 12.43 7.70 8.92
N GLN A 73 12.30 7.10 10.10
CA GLN A 73 11.03 7.02 10.82
C GLN A 73 10.55 8.46 11.05
N GLY A 74 9.43 8.83 10.42
CA GLY A 74 8.80 10.13 10.64
C GLY A 74 8.58 10.31 12.15
N ALA A 75 9.01 11.45 12.67
CA ALA A 75 8.90 11.80 14.08
C ALA A 75 7.46 11.56 14.59
N PRO A 76 7.29 11.15 15.87
CA PRO A 76 5.96 11.01 16.44
C PRO A 76 5.27 12.38 16.40
N THR A 77 4.30 12.55 15.50
CA THR A 77 3.31 13.62 15.62
C THR A 77 2.28 13.18 16.65
N GLY A 78 2.71 13.14 17.91
CA GLY A 78 1.79 13.16 19.04
C GLY A 78 1.30 14.60 19.25
N PRO A 79 0.02 14.84 19.52
CA PRO A 79 -0.44 16.13 20.01
C PRO A 79 -0.09 16.27 21.50
N ASP A 80 1.18 16.52 21.81
CA ASP A 80 1.67 17.01 23.11
C ASP A 80 2.25 18.42 22.95
N ALA A 81 1.43 19.33 22.42
CA ALA A 81 1.68 20.77 22.44
C ALA A 81 0.36 21.56 22.41
N ALA A 82 -0.56 21.24 23.33
CA ALA A 82 -1.66 22.14 23.68
C ALA A 82 -2.12 21.84 25.12
N SER A 83 -1.57 22.63 26.05
CA SER A 83 -2.09 23.00 27.38
C SER A 83 -2.14 21.95 28.48
#